data_AF-A0A972EGK5-F1
#
_entry.id   AF-A0A972EGK5-F1
#
_cell.length_a   1.000
_cell.length_b   1.000
_cell.length_c   1.000
_cell.angle_alpha   90.00
_cell.angle_beta   90.00
_cell.angle_gamma   90.00
#
_symmetry.space_group_name_H-M   'P 1'
#
loop_
_entity.id
_entity.type
_entity.pdbx_description
1 polymer ?
#
loop_
_entity_poly.entity_id
_entity_poly.type
_entity_poly.pdbx_seq_one_letter_code
_entity_poly.pdbx_strand_id
1 'polypeptide(L)' 'IPHDVLNIMSTRIVNEVKGVNRVVYDITSKPPATVEWE' A
#
# COMPACT_ATOMS: atom_id res chain seq x y z
N ILE A 1 -6.71 -8.20 -3.17
CA ILE A 1 -7.55 -7.40 -2.26
C ILE A 1 -8.55 -6.62 -3.11
N PRO A 2 -9.83 -6.49 -2.71
CA PRO A 2 -10.80 -5.68 -3.43
C PRO A 2 -10.34 -4.22 -3.61
N HIS A 3 -10.62 -3.63 -4.77
CA HIS A 3 -10.13 -2.28 -5.12
C HIS A 3 -10.75 -1.18 -4.26
N ASP A 4 -11.99 -1.36 -3.83
CA ASP A 4 -12.70 -0.48 -2.89
C ASP A 4 -11.99 -0.40 -1.53
N VAL A 5 -11.52 -1.54 -1.01
CA VAL A 5 -10.73 -1.58 0.23
C VAL A 5 -9.42 -0.79 0.07
N LEU A 6 -8.70 -1.01 -1.03
CA LEU A 6 -7.46 -0.29 -1.32
C LEU A 6 -7.71 1.22 -1.44
N ASN A 7 -8.82 1.62 -2.05
CA ASN A 7 -9.21 3.02 -2.21
C ASN A 7 -9.53 3.71 -0.86
N ILE A 8 -10.25 3.01 0.02
CA ILE A 8 -10.55 3.53 1.37
C ILE A 8 -9.25 3.71 2.17
N MET A 9 -8.36 2.71 2.14
CA MET A 9 -7.10 2.76 2.88
C MET A 9 -6.17 3.87 2.36
N SER A 10 -5.97 3.97 1.04
CA SER A 10 -5.10 4.99 0.45
C SER A 10 -5.61 6.41 0.72
N THR A 11 -6.93 6.63 0.61
CA THR A 11 -7.58 7.93 0.89
C THR A 11 -7.38 8.35 2.33
N ARG A 12 -7.57 7.42 3.28
CA ARG A 12 -7.39 7.73 4.70
C ARG A 12 -5.95 8.06 5.04
N ILE A 13 -4.98 7.27 4.57
CA ILE A 13 -3.56 7.49 4.86
C ILE A 13 -3.09 8.86 4.35
N VAL A 14 -3.41 9.21 3.11
CA VAL A 14 -2.99 10.51 2.52
C VAL A 14 -3.62 11.69 3.26
N ASN A 15 -4.87 11.56 3.71
CA ASN A 15 -5.58 12.64 4.39
C ASN A 15 -5.21 12.78 5.89
N GLU A 16 -4.96 11.65 6.57
CA GLU A 16 -4.73 11.61 8.02
C GLU A 16 -3.23 11.76 8.37
N VAL A 17 -2.30 11.34 7.49
CA VAL A 17 -0.86 11.32 7.78
C VAL A 17 -0.13 12.45 7.08
N LYS A 18 0.23 13.49 7.85
CA LYS A 18 1.03 14.61 7.33
C LYS A 18 2.36 14.14 6.76
N GLY A 19 2.68 14.59 5.54
CA GLY A 19 3.93 14.27 4.86
C GLY A 19 3.88 13.02 3.99
N VAL A 20 2.77 12.27 4.00
CA VAL A 20 2.55 11.13 3.08
C VAL A 20 1.60 11.56 1.97
N ASN A 21 2.05 11.46 0.71
CA ASN A 21 1.25 11.82 -0.47
C ASN A 21 1.00 10.65 -1.43
N ARG A 22 1.58 9.47 -1.15
CA ARG A 22 1.49 8.28 -2.00
C ARG A 22 1.53 7.03 -1.16
N VAL A 23 0.64 6.10 -1.50
CA VAL A 23 0.55 4.77 -0.91
C VAL A 23 0.64 3.76 -2.04
N VAL A 24 1.44 2.72 -1.88
CA VAL A 24 1.58 1.63 -2.85
C VAL A 24 1.24 0.30 -2.17
N TYR A 25 0.71 -0.64 -2.95
CA TYR A 25 0.53 -2.03 -2.54
C TYR A 25 1.52 -2.88 -3.32
N ASP A 26 2.39 -3.59 -2.62
CA ASP A 26 3.34 -4.50 -3.25
C ASP A 26 2.60 -5.71 -3.84
N ILE A 27 2.83 -5.94 -5.12
CA ILE A 27 2.23 -7.04 -5.90
C ILE A 27 3.28 -8.07 -6.34
N THR A 28 4.50 -7.97 -5.81
CA THR A 28 5.59 -8.87 -6.17
C THR A 28 5.39 -10.21 -5.47
N SER A 29 5.38 -11.28 -6.26
CA SER A 29 5.24 -12.62 -5.71
C SER A 29 6.56 -13.10 -5.09
N LYS A 30 6.43 -13.93 -4.07
CA LYS A 30 7.51 -14.81 -3.62
C LYS A 30 7.36 -16.16 -4.35
N PRO A 31 8.35 -16.64 -5.12
CA PRO A 31 9.57 -15.97 -5.61
C PRO A 31 9.27 -15.03 -6.79
N PRO A 32 10.09 -13.99 -7.08
CA PRO A 32 11.50 -13.82 -6.71
C PRO A 32 11.78 -12.94 -5.47
N ALA A 33 10.77 -12.32 -4.85
CA ALA A 33 10.96 -11.41 -3.71
C ALA A 33 10.86 -12.11 -2.34
N THR A 34 11.25 -11.39 -1.29
CA THR A 34 10.98 -11.72 0.13
C THR A 34 9.70 -11.03 0.61
N VAL A 35 9.16 -11.47 1.76
CA VAL A 35 7.95 -10.87 2.34
C VAL A 35 8.24 -9.48 2.92
N GLU A 36 9.36 -9.35 3.63
CA GLU A 36 9.85 -8.08 4.15
C GLU A 36 10.70 -7.36 3.09
N TRP A 37 10.79 -6.04 3.21
CA TRP A 37 11.53 -5.17 2.31
C TRP A 37 13.03 -5.05 2.65
N GLU A 38 13.45 -5.41 3.87
CA GLU A 38 14.84 -5.42 4.35
C GLU A 38 15.14 -6.64 5.23
#